data_AF-A0A2N0QJP9-F1
#
_entry.id   AF-A0A2N0QJP9-F1
#
_cell.length_a   1.000
_cell.length_b   1.000
_cell.length_c   1.000
_cell.angle_alpha   90.00
_cell.angle_beta   90.00
_cell.angle_gamma   90.00
#
_symmetry.space_group_name_H-M   'P 1'
#
loop_
_entity.id
_entity.type
_entity.pdbx_description
1 polymer ?
#
loop_
_entity_poly.entity_id
_entity_poly.type
_entity_poly.pdbx_seq_one_letter_code
_entity_poly.pdbx_strand_id
1 'polypeptide(L)'
;LNAKYSKITEKHKLIAEKLLSLHLTESPFNKLPAFEYDQLKKGITCASCDSFSLKVEGRKIKCTNCEHVETITSSVIRSVKELRLLFPENKVTTSIVQDWCKIVDSKKVIRKILAASF
;
A
#
# COMPACT_ATOMS: atom_id res chain seq x y z
N LEU A 1 -19.78 -37.61 -2.41
CA LEU A 1 -18.62 -37.09 -1.64
C LEU A 1 -18.91 -37.26 -0.16
N ASN A 2 -18.12 -38.05 0.56
CA ASN A 2 -18.32 -38.28 1.99
C ASN A 2 -17.94 -37.02 2.78
N ALA A 3 -18.91 -36.34 3.37
CA ALA A 3 -18.67 -35.41 4.47
C ALA A 3 -18.28 -36.22 5.71
N LYS A 4 -17.01 -36.62 5.81
CA LYS A 4 -16.44 -37.20 7.03
C LYS A 4 -16.31 -36.08 8.07
N TYR A 5 -17.30 -35.99 8.96
CA TYR A 5 -17.15 -35.19 10.16
C TYR A 5 -16.21 -35.91 11.13
N SER A 6 -15.02 -35.36 11.33
CA SER A 6 -14.11 -35.82 12.38
C SER A 6 -14.74 -35.54 13.74
N LYS A 7 -14.83 -36.55 14.61
CA LYS A 7 -15.39 -36.39 15.96
C LYS A 7 -14.50 -35.45 16.76
N ILE A 8 -15.08 -34.38 17.32
CA ILE A 8 -14.37 -33.46 18.21
C ILE A 8 -13.93 -34.26 19.44
N THR A 9 -12.62 -34.41 19.58
CA THR A 9 -12.00 -35.06 20.74
C THR A 9 -11.58 -34.03 21.78
N GLU A 10 -11.34 -34.49 23.00
CA GLU A 10 -10.93 -33.62 24.12
C GLU A 10 -9.66 -32.82 23.83
N LYS A 11 -8.75 -33.37 23.03
CA LYS A 11 -7.56 -32.66 22.56
C LYS A 11 -7.91 -31.42 21.73
N HIS A 12 -8.95 -31.47 20.91
CA HIS A 12 -9.39 -30.30 20.13
C HIS A 12 -9.95 -29.20 21.03
N LYS A 13 -10.67 -29.56 22.09
CA LYS A 13 -11.16 -28.59 23.08
C LYS A 13 -10.02 -27.94 23.86
N LEU A 14 -9.05 -28.73 24.33
CA LEU A 14 -7.86 -28.23 25.03
C LEU A 14 -7.06 -27.25 24.15
N ILE A 15 -6.90 -27.54 22.86
CA ILE A 15 -6.25 -26.63 21.92
C ILE A 15 -7.07 -25.35 21.74
N ALA A 16 -8.40 -25.46 21.58
CA ALA A 16 -9.27 -24.29 21.44
C ALA A 16 -9.25 -23.39 22.69
N GLU A 17 -9.33 -23.97 23.88
CA GLU A 17 -9.20 -23.25 25.15
C GLU A 17 -7.82 -22.60 25.29
N LYS A 18 -6.76 -23.30 24.89
CA LYS A 18 -5.41 -22.73 24.91
C LYS A 18 -5.27 -21.56 23.94
N LEU A 19 -5.81 -21.68 22.72
CA LEU A 19 -5.83 -20.60 21.75
C LEU A 19 -6.62 -19.39 22.25
N LEU A 20 -7.77 -19.61 22.90
CA LEU A 20 -8.53 -18.54 23.54
C LEU A 20 -7.73 -17.86 24.67
N SER A 21 -7.02 -18.65 25.50
CA SER A 21 -6.19 -18.10 26.58
C SER A 21 -4.99 -17.27 26.09
N LEU A 22 -4.52 -17.54 24.86
CA LEU A 22 -3.41 -16.83 24.22
C LEU A 22 -3.88 -15.76 23.24
N HIS A 23 -5.19 -15.64 23.02
CA HIS A 23 -5.74 -14.69 22.08
C HIS A 23 -5.63 -13.29 22.67
N LEU A 24 -4.79 -12.47 22.05
CA LEU A 24 -4.73 -11.04 22.33
C LEU A 24 -5.90 -10.37 21.61
N THR A 25 -6.93 -9.98 22.35
CA THR A 25 -8.13 -9.29 21.83
C THR A 25 -7.79 -7.94 21.20
N GLU A 26 -6.72 -7.31 21.68
CA GLU A 26 -6.14 -6.11 21.10
C GLU A 26 -4.69 -6.40 20.71
N SER A 27 -4.32 -6.06 19.47
CA SER A 27 -2.94 -6.21 19.03
C SER A 27 -2.05 -5.24 19.83
N PRO A 28 -0.96 -5.72 20.45
CA PRO A 28 0.00 -4.85 21.13
C PRO A 28 0.70 -3.88 20.16
N PHE A 29 0.56 -4.09 18.85
CA PHE A 29 1.07 -3.25 17.78
C PHE A 29 0.05 -2.21 17.28
N ASN A 30 -1.08 -2.02 17.96
CA ASN A 30 -2.08 -1.00 17.62
C ASN A 30 -1.55 0.44 17.77
N LYS A 31 -0.42 0.63 18.45
CA LYS A 31 0.27 1.92 18.53
C LYS A 31 1.17 2.10 17.32
N LEU A 32 0.56 2.37 16.17
CA LEU A 32 1.31 2.98 15.07
C LEU A 32 1.86 4.33 15.57
N PRO A 33 3.11 4.68 15.24
CA PRO A 33 3.61 6.02 15.51
C PRO A 33 2.64 7.03 14.91
N ALA A 34 2.32 8.10 15.63
CA ALA A 34 1.60 9.22 15.01
C ALA A 34 2.54 9.82 13.95
N PHE A 35 2.18 9.66 12.68
CA PHE A 35 2.89 10.28 11.56
C PHE A 35 1.98 11.30 10.88
N GLU A 36 2.54 12.48 10.64
CA GLU A 36 1.88 13.52 9.87
C GLU A 36 2.29 13.44 8.40
N TYR A 37 1.43 13.93 7.51
CA TYR A 37 1.65 13.91 6.06
C TYR A 37 3.01 14.46 5.64
N ASP A 38 3.45 15.54 6.28
CA ASP A 38 4.70 16.23 5.93
C ASP A 38 5.96 15.58 6.52
N GLN A 39 5.81 14.64 7.45
CA GLN A 39 6.95 13.89 8.02
C GLN A 39 7.39 12.74 7.12
N LEU A 40 6.53 12.29 6.20
CA LEU A 40 6.81 11.17 5.31
C LEU A 40 7.61 11.63 4.08
N LYS A 41 8.57 10.80 3.67
CA LYS A 41 9.34 11.02 2.45
C LYS A 41 8.40 10.88 1.24
N LYS A 42 8.13 12.01 0.59
CA LYS A 42 7.34 12.07 -0.65
C LYS A 42 8.15 11.51 -1.82
N GLY A 43 7.49 10.73 -2.67
CA GLY A 43 8.09 10.07 -3.82
C GLY A 43 7.37 8.77 -4.17
N ILE A 44 7.57 8.29 -5.39
CA ILE A 44 7.14 6.94 -5.80
C ILE A 44 8.27 5.95 -5.49
N THR A 45 7.94 4.82 -4.87
CA THR A 45 8.86 3.69 -4.65
C THR A 45 8.85 2.74 -5.84
N CYS A 46 9.91 1.98 -6.09
CA CYS A 46 9.91 0.95 -7.14
C CYS A 46 8.98 -0.21 -6.76
N ALA A 47 8.12 -0.66 -7.69
CA ALA A 47 7.25 -1.81 -7.46
C ALA A 47 7.97 -3.15 -7.21
N SER A 48 9.27 -3.23 -7.50
CA SER A 48 10.06 -4.47 -7.37
C SER A 48 11.05 -4.48 -6.21
N CYS A 49 11.58 -3.32 -5.80
CA CYS A 49 12.63 -3.26 -4.77
C CYS A 49 12.43 -2.12 -3.75
N ASP A 50 11.28 -1.46 -3.80
CA ASP A 50 10.85 -0.38 -2.90
C ASP A 50 11.77 0.85 -2.81
N SER A 51 12.83 0.89 -3.61
CA SER A 51 13.74 2.04 -3.64
C SER A 51 13.05 3.27 -4.25
N PHE A 52 13.43 4.45 -3.79
CA PHE A 52 13.02 5.73 -4.38
C PHE A 52 13.87 6.13 -5.60
N SER A 53 14.75 5.23 -6.05
CA SER A 53 15.73 5.48 -7.11
C SER A 53 15.06 5.31 -8.47
N LEU A 54 14.13 6.21 -8.79
CA LEU A 54 13.32 6.18 -10.02
C LEU A 54 13.67 7.33 -10.96
N LYS A 55 13.67 7.05 -12.26
CA LYS A 55 13.88 8.03 -13.33
C LYS A 55 12.75 7.98 -14.34
N VAL A 56 12.26 9.14 -14.77
CA VAL A 56 11.29 9.23 -15.87
C VAL A 56 12.00 9.13 -17.21
N GLU A 57 11.52 8.21 -18.05
CA GLU A 57 11.96 8.02 -19.43
C GLU A 57 10.74 8.10 -20.35
N GLY A 58 10.44 9.31 -20.82
CA GLY A 58 9.27 9.58 -21.65
C GLY A 58 7.95 9.31 -20.91
N ARG A 59 7.27 8.21 -21.24
CA ARG A 59 6.00 7.78 -20.60
C ARG A 59 6.17 6.65 -19.58
N LYS A 60 7.42 6.26 -19.31
CA LYS A 60 7.78 5.17 -18.40
C LYS A 60 8.60 5.70 -17.23
N ILE A 61 8.65 4.92 -16.17
CA ILE A 61 9.51 5.12 -15.02
C ILE A 61 10.42 3.89 -14.92
N LYS A 62 11.72 4.13 -14.86
CA LYS A 62 12.75 3.09 -14.70
C LYS A 62 13.39 3.23 -13.33
N CYS A 63 13.51 2.12 -12.61
CA CYS A 63 14.29 2.04 -11.39
C CYS A 63 15.78 1.99 -11.73
N THR A 64 16.59 2.89 -11.17
CA THR A 64 18.04 2.88 -11.34
C THR A 64 18.75 1.90 -10.41
N ASN A 65 18.02 1.28 -9.46
CA ASN A 65 18.56 0.27 -8.55
C ASN A 65 18.39 -1.17 -9.05
N CYS A 66 17.21 -1.52 -9.57
CA CYS A 66 16.90 -2.88 -10.05
C CYS A 66 16.48 -2.96 -11.52
N GLU A 67 16.56 -1.84 -12.26
CA GLU A 67 16.20 -1.72 -13.67
C GLU A 67 14.74 -1.99 -14.04
N HIS A 68 13.88 -2.29 -13.07
CA HIS A 68 12.45 -2.48 -13.29
C HIS A 68 11.83 -1.26 -13.97
N VAL A 69 11.02 -1.51 -15.01
CA VAL A 69 10.35 -0.48 -15.79
C VAL A 69 8.85 -0.64 -15.67
N GLU A 70 8.17 0.45 -15.30
CA GLU A 70 6.72 0.53 -15.28
C GLU A 70 6.21 1.80 -15.98
N THR A 71 4.91 1.88 -16.22
CA THR A 71 4.31 3.07 -16.84
C THR A 71 4.10 4.15 -15.79
N ILE A 72 4.14 5.43 -16.18
CA ILE A 72 3.78 6.53 -15.25
C ILE A 72 2.39 6.29 -14.65
N THR A 73 1.43 5.82 -15.46
CA THR A 73 0.07 5.52 -15.02
C THR A 73 0.03 4.48 -13.90
N SER A 74 0.71 3.33 -14.09
CA SER A 74 0.74 2.27 -13.07
C SER A 74 1.40 2.72 -11.77
N SER A 75 2.53 3.45 -11.88
CA SER A 75 3.23 4.03 -10.74
C SER A 75 2.34 4.98 -9.94
N VAL A 76 1.68 5.92 -10.61
CA VAL A 76 0.81 6.91 -9.96
C VAL A 76 -0.39 6.22 -9.30
N ILE A 77 -1.03 5.25 -9.95
CA ILE A 77 -2.17 4.53 -9.36
C ILE A 77 -1.74 3.81 -8.07
N ARG A 78 -0.57 3.16 -8.07
CA ARG A 78 -0.03 2.49 -6.88
C ARG A 78 0.23 3.49 -5.75
N SER A 79 0.88 4.61 -6.04
CA SER A 79 1.13 5.64 -5.03
C SER A 79 -0.15 6.32 -4.53
N VAL A 80 -1.20 6.43 -5.34
CA VAL A 80 -2.52 6.92 -4.87
C VAL A 80 -3.17 5.93 -3.90
N LYS A 81 -3.04 4.62 -4.15
CA LYS A 81 -3.54 3.59 -3.23
C LYS A 81 -2.81 3.65 -1.88
N GLU A 82 -1.49 3.82 -1.91
CA GLU A 82 -0.67 4.03 -0.72
C GLU A 82 -1.10 5.28 0.06
N LEU A 83 -1.28 6.40 -0.65
CA LEU A 83 -1.76 7.65 -0.04
C LEU A 83 -3.12 7.48 0.65
N ARG A 84 -4.06 6.77 0.02
CA ARG A 84 -5.38 6.47 0.62
C ARG A 84 -5.28 5.57 1.85
N LEU A 85 -4.32 4.65 1.86
CA LEU A 85 -4.09 3.76 2.99
C LEU A 85 -3.51 4.51 4.19
N LEU A 86 -2.56 5.41 3.94
CA LEU A 86 -1.89 6.19 4.98
C LEU A 86 -2.77 7.32 5.52
N PHE A 87 -3.58 7.94 4.66
CA PHE A 87 -4.40 9.11 4.98
C PHE A 87 -5.85 8.92 4.49
N PRO A 88 -6.61 8.00 5.09
CA PRO A 88 -7.97 7.66 4.63
C PRO A 88 -8.94 8.84 4.71
N GLU A 89 -8.76 9.74 5.68
CA GLU A 89 -9.59 10.94 5.86
C GLU A 89 -9.29 12.04 4.82
N ASN A 90 -8.14 11.98 4.15
CA ASN A 90 -7.72 13.02 3.21
C ASN A 90 -8.33 12.77 1.83
N LYS A 91 -9.07 13.77 1.33
CA LYS A 91 -9.58 13.73 -0.05
C LYS A 91 -8.43 13.67 -1.05
N VAL A 92 -8.44 12.66 -1.93
CA VAL A 92 -7.46 12.55 -3.01
C VAL A 92 -7.72 13.61 -4.06
N THR A 93 -6.84 14.61 -4.13
CA THR A 93 -6.87 15.69 -5.12
C THR A 93 -5.65 15.62 -6.04
N THR A 94 -5.75 16.20 -7.24
CA THR A 94 -4.61 16.27 -8.17
C THR A 94 -3.38 16.93 -7.55
N SER A 95 -3.57 17.95 -6.70
CA SER A 95 -2.48 18.64 -6.01
C SER A 95 -1.78 17.76 -4.99
N ILE A 96 -2.54 17.05 -4.13
CA ILE A 96 -1.96 16.15 -3.13
C ILE A 96 -1.23 14.99 -3.81
N VAL A 97 -1.80 14.43 -4.88
CA VAL A 97 -1.15 13.34 -5.63
C VAL A 97 0.15 13.81 -6.29
N GLN A 98 0.16 15.04 -6.82
CA GLN A 98 1.38 15.61 -7.38
C GLN A 98 2.45 15.81 -6.30
N ASP A 99 2.06 16.38 -5.16
CA ASP A 99 2.98 16.58 -4.04
C ASP A 99 3.52 15.25 -3.50
N TRP A 100 2.66 14.23 -3.40
CA TRP A 100 3.05 12.90 -2.95
C TRP A 100 3.97 12.19 -3.93
N CYS A 101 3.67 12.24 -5.24
CA CYS A 101 4.45 11.50 -6.23
C CYS A 101 5.83 12.14 -6.48
N LYS A 102 5.96 13.47 -6.51
CA LYS A 102 7.18 14.26 -6.82
C LYS A 102 7.87 14.02 -8.18
N ILE A 103 7.75 12.84 -8.79
CA ILE A 103 8.40 12.46 -10.05
C ILE A 103 7.60 12.90 -11.30
N VAL A 104 6.32 13.24 -11.16
CA VAL A 104 5.45 13.64 -12.28
C VAL A 104 5.12 15.13 -12.20
N ASP A 105 5.79 15.94 -13.02
CA ASP A 105 5.65 17.40 -12.98
C ASP A 105 4.30 17.90 -13.55
N SER A 106 3.69 17.13 -14.46
CA SER A 106 2.49 17.56 -15.15
C SER A 106 1.20 17.24 -14.38
N LYS A 107 0.60 18.26 -13.76
CA LYS A 107 -0.77 18.17 -13.19
C LYS A 107 -1.80 17.65 -14.21
N LYS A 108 -1.63 17.95 -15.50
CA LYS A 108 -2.53 17.47 -16.56
C LYS A 108 -2.47 15.95 -16.71
N VAL A 109 -1.28 15.37 -16.65
CA VAL A 109 -1.08 13.92 -16.72
C VAL A 109 -1.71 13.24 -15.50
N ILE A 110 -1.45 13.77 -14.30
CA ILE A 110 -2.04 13.23 -13.06
C ILE A 110 -3.56 13.31 -13.11
N ARG A 111 -4.14 14.44 -13.50
CA ARG A 111 -5.60 14.59 -13.63
C ARG A 111 -6.19 13.56 -14.60
N LYS A 112 -5.53 13.33 -15.74
CA LYS A 112 -5.97 12.34 -16.73
C LYS A 112 -5.92 10.92 -16.16
N ILE A 113 -4.85 10.58 -15.44
CA ILE A 113 -4.71 9.27 -14.80
C ILE A 113 -5.80 9.06 -13.74
N LEU A 114 -6.02 10.06 -12.89
CA LEU A 114 -7.04 10.00 -11.83
C LEU A 114 -8.43 9.82 -12.42
N ALA A 115 -8.82 10.63 -13.40
CA ALA A 115 -10.14 10.55 -14.05
C ALA A 115 -10.39 9.23 -14.81
N ALA A 116 -9.33 8.52 -15.22
CA ALA A 116 -9.46 7.23 -15.90
C ALA A 116 -9.49 6.04 -14.93
N SER A 117 -9.13 6.24 -13.66
CA SER A 117 -8.87 5.14 -12.71
C SER A 117 -9.75 5.19 -11.46
N PHE A 118 -10.39 6.32 -11.17
CA PHE A 118 -11.21 6.58 -9.99
C PHE A 118 -12.42 7.45 -10.37
#